data_AF-A0A5C6W4L0-F1
#
_entry.id   AF-A0A5C6W4L0-F1
#
_cell.length_a   1.000
_cell.length_b   1.000
_cell.length_c   1.000
_cell.angle_alpha   90.00
_cell.angle_beta   90.00
_cell.angle_gamma   90.00
#
_symmetry.space_group_name_H-M   'P 1'
#
loop_
_entity.id
_entity.type
_entity.pdbx_description
1 polymer ?
#
loop_
_entity_poly.entity_id
_entity_poly.type
_entity_poly.pdbx_seq_one_letter_code
_entity_poly.pdbx_strand_id
1 'polypeptide(L)'
;MRDIKLSTSEIAHLWGTYINDSMANCVLQYYLKNVDSQDIKGLLQFALEISQNHLLFLTDLFEKNKFPIPVGFHKQDVNKDASRLFSDEFYLYYLKNMAFIGGNGYSLALGNSARKDIRNFFIKAIQSSSQLYDKTADVLLEKGLYVRPAQINIPNKVDFITKNSFLTGWFGERRPLTSVEIMNLSFNIERNALGRSLLTGFQQVAQDKDVKEFLSKGIKIASKHVEIFGSILSESSLPAPMAWNTHATESTDYTFSDKLIMFHSAALTAASTSHYGTSIGTSPRRDIGLHYSRLIMEILKYGEDGTNIMIKNGWLEQPPTATDRDALKNKNLNN
;
A
#
# COMPACT_ATOMS: atom_id res chain seq x y z
N MET A 1 26.16 26.44 -7.01
CA MET A 1 24.72 26.28 -7.34
C MET A 1 23.95 27.15 -6.37
N ARG A 2 22.88 27.83 -6.82
CA ARG A 2 22.01 28.60 -5.91
C ARG A 2 21.44 27.65 -4.84
N ASP A 3 21.34 28.13 -3.61
CA ASP A 3 20.71 27.40 -2.50
C ASP A 3 19.19 27.35 -2.74
N ILE A 4 18.73 26.31 -3.44
CA ILE A 4 17.32 26.12 -3.80
C ILE A 4 16.64 25.35 -2.68
N LYS A 5 15.76 26.03 -1.94
CA LYS A 5 14.93 25.41 -0.89
C LYS A 5 14.06 24.30 -1.46
N LEU A 6 13.77 23.30 -0.62
CA LEU A 6 12.78 22.26 -0.94
C LEU A 6 11.40 22.87 -1.14
N SER A 7 10.68 22.44 -2.18
CA SER A 7 9.27 22.81 -2.35
C SER A 7 8.39 22.05 -1.35
N THR A 8 7.16 22.53 -1.10
CA THR A 8 6.19 21.82 -0.26
C THR A 8 5.88 20.41 -0.78
N SER A 9 5.80 20.25 -2.11
CA SER A 9 5.59 18.93 -2.72
C SER A 9 6.76 17.98 -2.49
N GLU A 10 7.99 18.47 -2.63
CA GLU A 10 9.20 17.71 -2.34
C GLU A 10 9.26 17.32 -0.86
N ILE A 11 8.99 18.26 0.05
CA ILE A 11 8.93 17.99 1.50
C ILE A 11 7.94 16.87 1.82
N ALA A 12 6.72 16.93 1.27
CA ALA A 12 5.70 15.92 1.52
C ALA A 12 6.13 14.52 1.05
N HIS A 13 6.67 14.42 -0.16
CA HIS A 13 7.10 13.13 -0.71
C HIS A 13 8.36 12.58 -0.03
N LEU A 14 9.34 13.42 0.30
CA LEU A 14 10.56 12.98 1.00
C LEU A 14 10.26 12.52 2.42
N TRP A 15 9.42 13.27 3.16
CA TRP A 15 8.97 12.88 4.50
C TRP A 15 8.25 11.54 4.47
N GLY A 16 7.26 11.41 3.59
CA GLY A 16 6.50 10.16 3.43
C GLY A 16 7.40 8.99 3.03
N THR A 17 8.35 9.20 2.13
CA THR A 17 9.29 8.14 1.72
C THR A 17 10.15 7.68 2.88
N TYR A 18 10.70 8.62 3.67
CA TYR A 18 11.53 8.28 4.83
C TYR A 18 10.78 7.42 5.86
N ILE A 19 9.56 7.83 6.24
CA ILE A 19 8.77 7.07 7.21
C ILE A 19 8.45 5.67 6.67
N ASN A 20 8.03 5.54 5.41
CA ASN A 20 7.74 4.25 4.79
C ASN A 20 8.97 3.34 4.70
N ASP A 21 10.12 3.87 4.29
CA ASP A 21 11.36 3.07 4.18
C ASP A 21 11.90 2.67 5.56
N SER A 22 11.73 3.49 6.59
CA SER A 22 12.11 3.11 7.96
C SER A 22 11.25 1.95 8.50
N MET A 23 9.95 1.94 8.18
CA MET A 23 9.04 0.82 8.49
C MET A 23 9.42 -0.43 7.69
N ALA A 24 9.61 -0.30 6.38
CA ALA A 24 9.98 -1.40 5.49
C ALA A 24 11.30 -2.04 5.93
N ASN A 25 12.29 -1.23 6.33
CA ASN A 25 13.55 -1.71 6.87
C ASN A 25 13.37 -2.59 8.13
N CYS A 26 12.40 -2.29 9.00
CA CYS A 26 12.09 -3.14 10.16
C CYS A 26 11.44 -4.46 9.73
N VAL A 27 10.41 -4.39 8.89
CA VAL A 27 9.66 -5.56 8.39
C VAL A 27 10.55 -6.52 7.61
N LEU A 28 11.33 -6.00 6.67
CA LEU A 28 12.19 -6.80 5.79
C LEU A 28 13.33 -7.48 6.54
N GLN A 29 13.87 -6.86 7.60
CA GLN A 29 14.88 -7.51 8.46
C GLN A 29 14.31 -8.72 9.21
N TYR A 30 13.05 -8.66 9.63
CA TYR A 30 12.38 -9.81 10.25
C TYR A 30 12.07 -10.90 9.22
N TYR A 31 11.54 -10.55 8.04
CA TYR A 31 11.27 -11.52 6.97
C TYR A 31 12.54 -12.22 6.49
N LEU A 32 13.63 -11.48 6.31
CA LEU A 32 14.91 -12.03 5.87
C LEU A 32 15.50 -13.06 6.85
N LYS A 33 15.21 -12.90 8.15
CA LYS A 33 15.64 -13.85 9.19
C LYS A 33 14.76 -15.10 9.25
N ASN A 34 13.52 -15.00 8.78
CA ASN A 34 12.51 -16.03 8.88
C ASN A 34 12.15 -16.67 7.53
N VAL A 35 12.93 -16.47 6.47
CA VAL A 35 12.69 -17.09 5.15
C VAL A 35 13.57 -18.32 4.94
N ASP A 36 13.01 -19.40 4.41
CA ASP A 36 13.78 -20.63 4.11
C ASP A 36 14.26 -20.65 2.65
N SER A 37 13.38 -20.25 1.73
CA SER A 37 13.60 -20.31 0.29
C SER A 37 14.69 -19.31 -0.15
N GLN A 38 15.76 -19.81 -0.78
CA GLN A 38 16.93 -18.99 -1.11
C GLN A 38 16.67 -17.93 -2.18
N ASP A 39 15.80 -18.22 -3.15
CA ASP A 39 15.33 -17.27 -4.15
C ASP A 39 14.53 -16.11 -3.51
N ILE A 40 13.62 -16.41 -2.59
CA ILE A 40 12.84 -15.40 -1.84
C ILE A 40 13.77 -14.59 -0.93
N LYS A 41 14.75 -15.23 -0.30
CA LYS A 41 15.78 -14.56 0.50
C LYS A 41 16.54 -13.52 -0.32
N GLY A 42 16.92 -13.84 -1.55
CA GLY A 42 17.57 -12.90 -2.46
C GLY A 42 16.70 -11.67 -2.77
N LEU A 43 15.40 -11.87 -2.98
CA LEU A 43 14.45 -10.77 -3.21
C LEU A 43 14.25 -9.89 -1.96
N LEU A 44 14.13 -10.51 -0.79
CA LEU A 44 14.03 -9.80 0.50
C LEU A 44 15.28 -8.97 0.79
N GLN A 45 16.47 -9.51 0.51
CA GLN A 45 17.73 -8.80 0.63
C GLN A 45 17.78 -7.59 -0.31
N PHE A 46 17.40 -7.78 -1.58
CA PHE A 46 17.34 -6.68 -2.54
C PHE A 46 16.35 -5.58 -2.11
N ALA A 47 15.16 -5.96 -1.63
CA ALA A 47 14.19 -5.01 -1.11
C ALA A 47 14.72 -4.24 0.12
N LEU A 48 15.43 -4.92 1.02
CA LEU A 48 16.01 -4.31 2.20
C LEU A 48 17.09 -3.28 1.83
N GLU A 49 17.95 -3.61 0.86
CA GLU A 49 18.97 -2.70 0.33
C GLU A 49 18.36 -1.45 -0.30
N ILE A 50 17.23 -1.58 -1.01
CA ILE A 50 16.50 -0.42 -1.56
C ILE A 50 16.12 0.55 -0.43
N SER A 51 15.41 0.08 0.59
CA SER A 51 14.98 0.95 1.70
C SER A 51 16.16 1.54 2.47
N GLN A 52 17.23 0.78 2.70
CA GLN A 52 18.43 1.29 3.38
C GLN A 52 19.14 2.38 2.56
N ASN A 53 19.30 2.19 1.26
CA ASN A 53 19.90 3.18 0.38
C ASN A 53 19.05 4.46 0.29
N HIS A 54 17.72 4.33 0.28
CA HIS A 54 16.83 5.48 0.35
C HIS A 54 16.99 6.25 1.66
N LEU A 55 16.99 5.57 2.81
CA LEU A 55 17.18 6.20 4.12
C LEU A 55 18.51 6.97 4.18
N LEU A 56 19.61 6.37 3.70
CA LEU A 56 20.92 7.04 3.63
C LEU A 56 20.87 8.32 2.80
N PHE A 57 20.27 8.27 1.62
CA PHE A 57 20.11 9.45 0.77
C PHE A 57 19.25 10.53 1.43
N LEU A 58 18.12 10.15 2.02
CA LEU A 58 17.17 11.07 2.63
C LEU A 58 17.74 11.74 3.88
N THR A 59 18.46 11.00 4.73
CA THR A 59 19.15 11.55 5.89
C THR A 59 20.18 12.61 5.47
N ASP A 60 21.07 12.28 4.53
CA ASP A 60 22.06 13.23 4.00
C ASP A 60 21.41 14.47 3.37
N LEU A 61 20.31 14.27 2.63
CA LEU A 61 19.55 15.37 2.04
C LEU A 61 18.95 16.26 3.13
N PHE A 62 18.32 15.69 4.17
CA PHE A 62 17.72 16.47 5.24
C PHE A 62 18.77 17.25 6.04
N GLU A 63 19.91 16.65 6.37
CA GLU A 63 21.02 17.32 7.04
C GLU A 63 21.54 18.51 6.23
N LYS A 64 21.81 18.31 4.93
CA LYS A 64 22.29 19.36 4.02
C LYS A 64 21.33 20.54 3.90
N ASN A 65 20.02 20.28 3.97
CA ASN A 65 18.99 21.32 3.91
C ASN A 65 18.60 21.85 5.30
N LYS A 66 19.28 21.42 6.38
CA LYS A 66 18.92 21.74 7.78
C LYS A 66 17.44 21.46 8.08
N PHE A 67 16.94 20.40 7.47
CA PHE A 67 15.57 19.93 7.60
C PHE A 67 15.50 18.84 8.68
N PRO A 68 14.48 18.82 9.54
CA PRO A 68 14.37 17.80 10.59
C PRO A 68 14.26 16.40 9.98
N ILE A 69 15.09 15.47 10.48
CA ILE A 69 14.99 14.07 10.12
C ILE A 69 13.79 13.47 10.89
N PRO A 70 12.84 12.80 10.21
CA PRO A 70 11.76 12.13 10.92
C PRO A 70 12.31 11.05 11.86
N VAL A 71 11.59 10.75 12.94
CA VAL A 71 11.99 9.67 13.85
C VAL A 71 11.86 8.35 13.08
N GLY A 72 10.66 8.02 12.61
CA GLY A 72 10.38 6.78 11.87
C GLY A 72 10.28 5.55 12.78
N PHE A 73 10.74 4.42 12.26
CA PHE A 73 10.73 3.11 12.93
C PHE A 73 12.14 2.56 13.12
N HIS A 74 12.38 1.88 14.23
CA HIS A 74 13.71 1.41 14.61
C HIS A 74 13.68 -0.03 15.14
N LYS A 75 14.82 -0.51 15.63
CA LYS A 75 14.97 -1.88 16.18
C LYS A 75 13.99 -2.21 17.32
N GLN A 76 13.45 -1.23 18.03
CA GLN A 76 12.44 -1.43 19.07
C GLN A 76 11.04 -1.75 18.52
N ASP A 77 10.79 -1.42 17.25
CA ASP A 77 9.51 -1.66 16.59
C ASP A 77 9.40 -3.07 15.98
N VAL A 78 10.45 -3.88 16.11
CA VAL A 78 10.49 -5.24 15.56
C VAL A 78 11.35 -6.17 16.42
N ASN A 79 10.80 -7.32 16.80
CA ASN A 79 11.56 -8.42 17.34
C ASN A 79 11.92 -9.41 16.21
N LYS A 80 13.16 -9.33 15.74
CA LYS A 80 13.63 -10.17 14.62
C LYS A 80 13.78 -11.65 14.98
N ASP A 81 13.88 -11.94 16.28
CA ASP A 81 14.06 -13.28 16.83
C ASP A 81 12.72 -13.95 17.15
N ALA A 82 11.59 -13.26 16.92
CA ALA A 82 10.27 -13.86 17.05
C ALA A 82 10.07 -14.99 16.06
N SER A 83 9.25 -15.98 16.44
CA SER A 83 8.86 -17.07 15.55
C SER A 83 8.24 -16.54 14.26
N ARG A 84 8.47 -17.24 13.14
CA ARG A 84 7.92 -16.91 11.82
C ARG A 84 6.42 -16.66 11.92
N LEU A 85 5.97 -15.53 11.38
CA LEU A 85 4.57 -15.07 11.41
C LEU A 85 3.85 -15.34 10.10
N PHE A 86 4.56 -15.31 8.97
CA PHE A 86 4.01 -15.50 7.63
C PHE A 86 4.79 -16.55 6.86
N SER A 87 4.13 -17.22 5.92
CA SER A 87 4.77 -18.16 5.00
C SER A 87 5.74 -17.48 4.02
N ASP A 88 6.62 -18.28 3.43
CA ASP A 88 7.53 -17.85 2.38
C ASP A 88 6.75 -17.30 1.15
N GLU A 89 5.64 -17.95 0.79
CA GLU A 89 4.77 -17.49 -0.31
C GLU A 89 4.14 -16.13 -0.02
N PHE A 90 3.75 -15.88 1.23
CA PHE A 90 3.25 -14.55 1.62
C PHE A 90 4.30 -13.47 1.38
N TYR A 91 5.59 -13.74 1.64
CA TYR A 91 6.65 -12.77 1.38
C TYR A 91 6.75 -12.40 -0.10
N LEU A 92 6.54 -13.33 -1.04
CA LEU A 92 6.50 -13.03 -2.47
C LEU A 92 5.33 -12.11 -2.85
N TYR A 93 4.12 -12.43 -2.39
CA TYR A 93 2.96 -11.57 -2.66
C TYR A 93 3.12 -10.18 -2.02
N TYR A 94 3.68 -10.14 -0.80
CA TYR A 94 4.00 -8.91 -0.10
C TYR A 94 4.99 -8.04 -0.89
N LEU A 95 6.11 -8.61 -1.34
CA LEU A 95 7.12 -7.90 -2.12
C LEU A 95 6.57 -7.38 -3.46
N LYS A 96 5.82 -8.21 -4.21
CA LYS A 96 5.17 -7.79 -5.46
C LYS A 96 4.25 -6.59 -5.21
N ASN A 97 3.43 -6.65 -4.16
CA ASN A 97 2.48 -5.59 -3.85
C ASN A 97 3.19 -4.30 -3.36
N MET A 98 4.18 -4.42 -2.47
CA MET A 98 4.92 -3.27 -1.97
C MET A 98 5.77 -2.60 -3.04
N ALA A 99 6.39 -3.38 -3.94
CA ALA A 99 7.10 -2.84 -5.11
C ALA A 99 6.16 -2.04 -6.02
N PHE A 100 4.94 -2.55 -6.24
CA PHE A 100 3.91 -1.82 -6.99
C PHE A 100 3.48 -0.53 -6.28
N ILE A 101 3.15 -0.59 -4.99
CA ILE A 101 2.71 0.59 -4.21
C ILE A 101 3.82 1.65 -4.18
N GLY A 102 5.05 1.26 -3.86
CA GLY A 102 6.23 2.13 -3.85
C GLY A 102 6.46 2.77 -5.22
N GLY A 103 6.48 1.97 -6.29
CA GLY A 103 6.66 2.47 -7.65
C GLY A 103 5.63 3.52 -8.08
N ASN A 104 4.35 3.33 -7.74
CA ASN A 104 3.31 4.34 -7.98
C ASN A 104 3.57 5.62 -7.18
N GLY A 105 3.90 5.50 -5.90
CA GLY A 105 4.24 6.63 -5.04
C GLY A 105 5.43 7.43 -5.56
N TYR A 106 6.50 6.75 -5.99
CA TYR A 106 7.69 7.37 -6.56
C TYR A 106 7.42 8.03 -7.91
N SER A 107 6.55 7.45 -8.75
CA SER A 107 6.11 8.08 -10.00
C SER A 107 5.38 9.40 -9.75
N LEU A 108 4.48 9.43 -8.76
CA LEU A 108 3.80 10.67 -8.35
C LEU A 108 4.80 11.69 -7.80
N ALA A 109 5.74 11.25 -6.95
CA ALA A 109 6.76 12.11 -6.38
C ALA A 109 7.67 12.73 -7.45
N LEU A 110 8.08 11.95 -8.46
CA LEU A 110 8.84 12.43 -9.61
C LEU A 110 8.10 13.55 -10.36
N GLY A 111 6.81 13.34 -10.65
CA GLY A 111 5.97 14.32 -11.33
C GLY A 111 5.78 15.64 -10.56
N ASN A 112 5.98 15.61 -9.24
CA ASN A 112 5.83 16.75 -8.34
C ASN A 112 7.17 17.34 -7.84
N SER A 113 8.30 16.94 -8.43
CA SER A 113 9.65 17.35 -8.00
C SER A 113 10.34 18.29 -9.00
N ALA A 114 10.87 19.41 -8.52
CA ALA A 114 11.50 20.45 -9.34
C ALA A 114 13.03 20.44 -9.25
N ARG A 115 13.63 20.00 -8.14
CA ARG A 115 15.08 19.89 -7.99
C ARG A 115 15.62 18.62 -8.66
N LYS A 116 16.77 18.75 -9.32
CA LYS A 116 17.35 17.67 -10.15
C LYS A 116 17.83 16.48 -9.33
N ASP A 117 18.44 16.72 -8.18
CA ASP A 117 18.86 15.69 -7.23
C ASP A 117 17.66 14.84 -6.75
N ILE A 118 16.54 15.49 -6.42
CA ILE A 118 15.31 14.82 -5.98
C ILE A 118 14.65 14.05 -7.11
N ARG A 119 14.55 14.62 -8.31
CA ARG A 119 14.07 13.87 -9.49
C ARG A 119 14.94 12.64 -9.77
N ASN A 120 16.26 12.79 -9.71
CA ASN A 120 17.18 11.68 -9.94
C ASN A 120 17.02 10.59 -8.87
N PHE A 121 16.77 10.95 -7.61
CA PHE A 121 16.44 10.01 -6.56
C PHE A 121 15.16 9.22 -6.89
N PHE A 122 14.05 9.89 -7.21
CA PHE A 122 12.80 9.20 -7.54
C PHE A 122 12.88 8.39 -8.84
N ILE A 123 13.65 8.82 -9.85
CA ILE A 123 13.91 8.00 -11.05
C ILE A 123 14.57 6.68 -10.67
N LYS A 124 15.59 6.70 -9.81
CA LYS A 124 16.26 5.48 -9.32
C LYS A 124 15.31 4.63 -8.47
N ALA A 125 14.52 5.24 -7.60
CA ALA A 125 13.54 4.54 -6.77
C ALA A 125 12.48 3.81 -7.63
N ILE A 126 12.01 4.44 -8.72
CA ILE A 126 11.13 3.80 -9.71
C ILE A 126 11.83 2.61 -10.35
N GLN A 127 13.07 2.79 -10.84
CA GLN A 127 13.83 1.72 -11.48
C GLN A 127 14.01 0.51 -10.57
N SER A 128 14.44 0.72 -9.32
CA SER A 128 14.64 -0.36 -8.35
C SER A 128 13.32 -1.04 -7.97
N SER A 129 12.23 -0.29 -7.82
CA SER A 129 10.91 -0.85 -7.54
C SER A 129 10.38 -1.68 -8.70
N SER A 130 10.56 -1.22 -9.94
CA SER A 130 10.21 -1.99 -11.14
C SER A 130 11.02 -3.28 -11.24
N GLN A 131 12.31 -3.24 -10.95
CA GLN A 131 13.16 -4.44 -10.92
C GLN A 131 12.74 -5.42 -9.81
N LEU A 132 12.40 -4.92 -8.62
CA LEU A 132 11.91 -5.77 -7.54
C LEU A 132 10.58 -6.44 -7.93
N TYR A 133 9.66 -5.68 -8.53
CA TYR A 133 8.40 -6.21 -9.03
C TYR A 133 8.62 -7.32 -10.06
N ASP A 134 9.44 -7.04 -11.08
CA ASP A 134 9.73 -7.95 -12.20
C ASP A 134 10.34 -9.27 -11.71
N LYS A 135 11.41 -9.19 -10.91
CA LYS A 135 12.05 -10.38 -10.32
C LYS A 135 11.10 -11.18 -9.41
N THR A 136 10.26 -10.49 -8.64
CA THR A 136 9.27 -11.17 -7.78
C THR A 136 8.19 -11.84 -8.62
N ALA A 137 7.77 -11.23 -9.73
CA ALA A 137 6.81 -11.81 -10.66
C ALA A 137 7.37 -13.07 -11.33
N ASP A 138 8.65 -13.06 -11.74
CA ASP A 138 9.32 -14.24 -12.29
C ASP A 138 9.34 -15.41 -11.29
N VAL A 139 9.75 -15.17 -10.04
CA VAL A 139 9.75 -16.22 -9.00
C VAL A 139 8.34 -16.74 -8.71
N LEU A 140 7.33 -15.86 -8.67
CA LEU A 140 5.93 -16.27 -8.55
C LEU A 140 5.48 -17.14 -9.74
N LEU A 141 5.93 -16.84 -10.96
CA LEU A 141 5.62 -17.61 -12.16
C LEU A 141 6.30 -18.98 -12.14
N GLU A 142 7.59 -19.02 -11.83
CA GLU A 142 8.39 -20.26 -11.73
C GLU A 142 7.82 -21.23 -10.68
N LYS A 143 7.33 -20.71 -9.55
CA LYS A 143 6.67 -21.50 -8.51
C LYS A 143 5.20 -21.83 -8.80
N GLY A 144 4.61 -21.34 -9.89
CA GLY A 144 3.18 -21.53 -10.21
C GLY A 144 2.23 -20.78 -9.28
N LEU A 145 2.72 -19.79 -8.54
CA LEU A 145 1.97 -18.98 -7.56
C LEU A 145 1.43 -17.67 -8.13
N TYR A 146 1.84 -17.29 -9.34
CA TYR A 146 1.40 -16.03 -9.94
C TYR A 146 -0.11 -16.02 -10.18
N VAL A 147 -0.83 -15.18 -9.44
CA VAL A 147 -2.29 -15.00 -9.59
C VAL A 147 -2.58 -14.31 -10.92
N ARG A 148 -3.30 -14.99 -11.80
CA ARG A 148 -3.71 -14.47 -13.11
C ARG A 148 -5.17 -14.02 -13.04
N PRO A 149 -5.51 -12.83 -13.57
CA PRO A 149 -6.90 -12.44 -13.72
C PRO A 149 -7.60 -13.33 -14.74
N ALA A 150 -8.94 -13.38 -14.66
CA ALA A 150 -9.77 -14.13 -15.60
C ALA A 150 -9.46 -13.73 -17.05
N GLN A 151 -9.41 -14.72 -17.94
CA GLN A 151 -9.15 -14.51 -19.36
C GLN A 151 -10.47 -14.31 -20.10
N ILE A 152 -10.48 -13.35 -21.03
CA ILE A 152 -11.57 -13.16 -21.99
C ILE A 152 -11.09 -13.52 -23.39
N ASN A 153 -12.03 -13.82 -24.29
CA ASN A 153 -11.70 -14.08 -25.69
C ASN A 153 -11.05 -12.85 -26.32
N ILE A 154 -10.01 -13.07 -27.13
CA ILE A 154 -9.33 -12.01 -27.88
C ILE A 154 -10.32 -11.45 -28.92
N PRO A 155 -10.53 -10.13 -28.99
CA PRO A 155 -11.43 -9.53 -29.97
C PRO A 155 -10.87 -9.66 -31.39
N ASN A 156 -11.74 -9.98 -32.36
CA ASN A 156 -11.36 -10.13 -33.77
C ASN A 156 -11.44 -8.81 -34.58
N LYS A 157 -12.02 -7.76 -34.00
CA LYS A 157 -12.18 -6.44 -34.63
C LYS A 157 -12.37 -5.35 -33.56
N VAL A 158 -12.28 -4.09 -33.99
CA VAL A 158 -12.63 -2.93 -33.17
C VAL A 158 -14.13 -2.66 -33.29
N ASP A 159 -14.81 -2.47 -32.16
CA ASP A 159 -16.22 -2.07 -32.10
C ASP A 159 -16.36 -0.67 -31.46
N PHE A 160 -17.33 0.10 -31.94
CA PHE A 160 -17.62 1.45 -31.44
C PHE A 160 -18.91 1.46 -30.60
N ILE A 161 -18.88 2.20 -29.51
CA ILE A 161 -20.03 2.38 -28.62
C ILE A 161 -21.02 3.34 -29.30
N THR A 162 -22.19 2.83 -29.67
CA THR A 162 -23.24 3.61 -30.36
C THR A 162 -24.46 3.89 -29.50
N LYS A 163 -24.53 3.32 -28.29
CA LYS A 163 -25.68 3.45 -27.38
C LYS A 163 -25.23 3.83 -25.97
N ASN A 164 -25.95 4.77 -25.36
CA ASN A 164 -25.74 5.18 -23.97
C ASN A 164 -25.96 4.05 -22.96
N SER A 165 -26.64 2.96 -23.35
CA SER A 165 -26.80 1.76 -22.53
C SER A 165 -25.47 1.11 -22.13
N PHE A 166 -24.36 1.46 -22.78
CA PHE A 166 -23.02 1.06 -22.36
C PHE A 166 -22.66 1.50 -20.93
N LEU A 167 -23.27 2.59 -20.44
CA LEU A 167 -23.06 3.12 -19.09
C LEU A 167 -24.05 2.53 -18.06
N THR A 168 -25.03 1.75 -18.50
CA THR A 168 -26.10 1.22 -17.65
C THR A 168 -25.55 0.26 -16.58
N GLY A 169 -26.03 0.43 -15.34
CA GLY A 169 -25.68 -0.38 -14.18
C GLY A 169 -26.92 -0.98 -13.51
N TRP A 170 -27.50 -0.30 -12.52
CA TRP A 170 -28.59 -0.84 -11.69
C TRP A 170 -29.99 -0.81 -12.33
N PHE A 171 -30.25 0.08 -13.28
CA PHE A 171 -31.57 0.26 -13.90
C PHE A 171 -31.48 0.05 -15.42
N GLY A 172 -31.99 -1.08 -15.89
CA GLY A 172 -31.94 -1.51 -17.29
C GLY A 172 -31.01 -2.70 -17.52
N GLU A 173 -30.84 -3.09 -18.79
CA GLU A 173 -29.96 -4.21 -19.15
C GLU A 173 -28.49 -3.85 -18.92
N ARG A 174 -27.78 -4.72 -18.20
CA ARG A 174 -26.34 -4.61 -17.97
C ARG A 174 -25.60 -5.31 -19.10
N ARG A 175 -24.65 -4.60 -19.72
CA ARG A 175 -23.67 -5.24 -20.59
C ARG A 175 -22.68 -6.08 -19.77
N PRO A 176 -22.01 -7.08 -20.40
CA PRO A 176 -20.84 -7.71 -19.82
C PRO A 176 -19.76 -6.70 -19.42
N LEU A 177 -18.92 -7.09 -18.46
CA LEU A 177 -17.78 -6.29 -18.01
C LEU A 177 -16.78 -6.04 -19.15
N THR A 178 -16.15 -4.85 -19.15
CA THR A 178 -15.01 -4.58 -20.03
C THR A 178 -13.72 -5.19 -19.45
N SER A 179 -12.68 -5.32 -20.29
CA SER A 179 -11.35 -5.73 -19.83
C SER A 179 -10.80 -4.83 -18.70
N VAL A 180 -11.06 -3.52 -18.77
CA VAL A 180 -10.64 -2.54 -17.74
C VAL A 180 -11.37 -2.79 -16.41
N GLU A 181 -12.67 -3.06 -16.46
CA GLU A 181 -13.46 -3.36 -15.26
C GLU A 181 -13.05 -4.69 -14.63
N ILE A 182 -12.82 -5.73 -15.44
CA ILE A 182 -12.33 -7.04 -14.99
C ILE A 182 -10.95 -6.89 -14.35
N MET A 183 -10.05 -6.12 -14.98
CA MET A 183 -8.73 -5.81 -14.45
C MET A 183 -8.82 -5.15 -13.07
N ASN A 184 -9.60 -4.07 -12.93
CA ASN A 184 -9.76 -3.35 -11.68
C ASN A 184 -10.36 -4.21 -10.56
N LEU A 185 -11.43 -4.97 -10.86
CA LEU A 185 -12.06 -5.88 -9.89
C LEU A 185 -11.06 -6.94 -9.41
N SER A 186 -10.37 -7.59 -10.34
CA SER A 186 -9.37 -8.62 -10.03
C SER A 186 -8.20 -8.06 -9.20
N PHE A 187 -7.71 -6.89 -9.60
CA PHE A 187 -6.62 -6.17 -8.95
C PHE A 187 -6.96 -5.81 -7.49
N ASN A 188 -8.18 -5.35 -7.24
CA ASN A 188 -8.64 -4.99 -5.89
C ASN A 188 -8.96 -6.23 -5.05
N ILE A 189 -9.43 -7.34 -5.64
CA ILE A 189 -9.59 -8.63 -4.93
C ILE A 189 -8.24 -9.12 -4.41
N GLU A 190 -7.22 -9.20 -5.26
CA GLU A 190 -5.88 -9.68 -4.87
C GLU A 190 -5.32 -8.88 -3.68
N ARG A 191 -5.46 -7.55 -3.72
CA ARG A 191 -4.96 -6.64 -2.67
C ARG A 191 -5.73 -6.75 -1.36
N ASN A 192 -7.07 -6.84 -1.42
CA ASN A 192 -7.86 -7.01 -0.20
C ASN A 192 -7.61 -8.40 0.42
N ALA A 193 -7.42 -9.44 -0.39
CA ALA A 193 -7.08 -10.77 0.11
C ALA A 193 -5.69 -10.81 0.80
N LEU A 194 -4.69 -10.16 0.19
CA LEU A 194 -3.36 -10.02 0.78
C LEU A 194 -3.39 -9.15 2.05
N GLY A 195 -4.07 -8.00 2.00
CA GLY A 195 -4.25 -7.12 3.15
C GLY A 195 -4.94 -7.82 4.31
N ARG A 196 -6.00 -8.60 4.04
CA ARG A 196 -6.65 -9.44 5.05
C ARG A 196 -5.66 -10.38 5.73
N SER A 197 -4.83 -11.06 4.94
CA SER A 197 -3.83 -11.99 5.47
C SER A 197 -2.80 -11.30 6.36
N LEU A 198 -2.30 -10.12 5.95
CA LEU A 198 -1.40 -9.30 6.76
C LEU A 198 -2.04 -8.88 8.08
N LEU A 199 -3.28 -8.36 8.04
CA LEU A 199 -4.00 -7.93 9.24
C LEU A 199 -4.28 -9.09 10.19
N THR A 200 -4.55 -10.30 9.67
CA THR A 200 -4.68 -11.51 10.50
C THR A 200 -3.39 -11.81 11.25
N GLY A 201 -2.23 -11.81 10.57
CA GLY A 201 -0.94 -12.01 11.24
C GLY A 201 -0.64 -10.90 12.27
N PHE A 202 -0.90 -9.64 11.93
CA PHE A 202 -0.76 -8.54 12.88
C PHE A 202 -1.67 -8.69 14.10
N GLN A 203 -2.90 -9.17 13.92
CA GLN A 203 -3.84 -9.36 15.03
C GLN A 203 -3.35 -10.42 16.02
N GLN A 204 -2.65 -11.45 15.54
CA GLN A 204 -2.06 -12.49 16.40
C GLN A 204 -0.99 -11.95 17.35
N VAL A 205 -0.21 -10.95 16.90
CA VAL A 205 0.98 -10.45 17.61
C VAL A 205 0.81 -9.08 18.24
N ALA A 206 -0.26 -8.36 17.91
CA ALA A 206 -0.61 -7.08 18.54
C ALA A 206 -0.75 -7.23 20.06
N GLN A 207 -0.41 -6.20 20.83
CA GLN A 207 -0.45 -6.24 22.29
C GLN A 207 -1.64 -5.44 22.84
N ASP A 208 -1.92 -4.28 22.24
CA ASP A 208 -3.02 -3.41 22.60
C ASP A 208 -4.39 -3.93 22.13
N LYS A 209 -5.41 -3.77 22.97
CA LYS A 209 -6.77 -4.26 22.70
C LYS A 209 -7.50 -3.45 21.62
N ASP A 210 -7.34 -2.12 21.62
CA ASP A 210 -7.94 -1.24 20.62
C ASP A 210 -7.35 -1.56 19.24
N VAL A 211 -6.04 -1.87 19.20
CA VAL A 211 -5.35 -2.33 17.98
C VAL A 211 -5.90 -3.67 17.50
N LYS A 212 -6.08 -4.66 18.37
CA LYS A 212 -6.69 -5.96 17.97
C LYS A 212 -8.11 -5.82 17.43
N GLU A 213 -8.92 -4.96 18.03
CA GLU A 213 -10.28 -4.68 17.57
C GLU A 213 -10.27 -3.97 16.22
N PHE A 214 -9.41 -2.97 16.05
CA PHE A 214 -9.17 -2.29 14.79
C PHE A 214 -8.78 -3.27 13.67
N LEU A 215 -7.83 -4.18 13.93
CA LEU A 215 -7.43 -5.20 12.96
C LEU A 215 -8.58 -6.16 12.63
N SER A 216 -9.36 -6.59 13.63
CA SER A 216 -10.57 -7.41 13.44
C SER A 216 -11.56 -6.77 12.48
N LYS A 217 -11.80 -5.46 12.65
CA LYS A 217 -12.67 -4.69 11.77
C LYS A 217 -12.12 -4.62 10.34
N GLY A 218 -10.81 -4.37 10.19
CA GLY A 218 -10.15 -4.36 8.87
C GLY A 218 -10.26 -5.69 8.12
N ILE A 219 -10.06 -6.82 8.82
CA ILE A 219 -10.22 -8.18 8.27
C ILE A 219 -11.64 -8.41 7.73
N LYS A 220 -12.66 -7.95 8.46
CA LYS A 220 -14.08 -8.03 8.04
C LYS A 220 -14.36 -7.17 6.82
N ILE A 221 -13.86 -5.93 6.80
CA ILE A 221 -14.00 -5.00 5.66
C ILE A 221 -13.36 -5.60 4.41
N ALA A 222 -12.11 -6.08 4.50
CA ALA A 222 -11.40 -6.68 3.38
C ALA A 222 -12.13 -7.92 2.84
N SER A 223 -12.63 -8.78 3.72
CA SER A 223 -13.42 -9.96 3.32
C SER A 223 -14.69 -9.58 2.56
N LYS A 224 -15.44 -8.61 3.09
CA LYS A 224 -16.65 -8.09 2.45
C LYS A 224 -16.36 -7.49 1.07
N HIS A 225 -15.26 -6.75 0.92
CA HIS A 225 -14.88 -6.17 -0.36
C HIS A 225 -14.53 -7.24 -1.39
N VAL A 226 -13.76 -8.27 -0.99
CA VAL A 226 -13.46 -9.43 -1.85
C VAL A 226 -14.74 -10.10 -2.33
N GLU A 227 -15.71 -10.32 -1.44
CA GLU A 227 -17.00 -10.93 -1.77
C GLU A 227 -17.79 -10.09 -2.78
N ILE A 228 -17.89 -8.77 -2.58
CA ILE A 228 -18.60 -7.86 -3.47
C ILE A 228 -17.96 -7.82 -4.86
N PHE A 229 -16.63 -7.73 -4.94
CA PHE A 229 -15.96 -7.72 -6.24
C PHE A 229 -16.06 -9.08 -6.93
N GLY A 230 -15.96 -10.16 -6.17
CA GLY A 230 -16.11 -11.53 -6.67
C GLY A 230 -17.52 -11.80 -7.21
N SER A 231 -18.56 -11.27 -6.57
CA SER A 231 -19.93 -11.42 -7.05
C SER A 231 -20.14 -10.68 -8.38
N ILE A 232 -19.59 -9.47 -8.53
CA ILE A 232 -19.64 -8.71 -9.79
C ILE A 232 -18.94 -9.47 -10.94
N LEU A 233 -17.79 -10.08 -10.69
CA LEU A 233 -17.13 -10.94 -11.68
C LEU A 233 -17.99 -12.15 -12.04
N SER A 234 -18.59 -12.79 -11.03
CA SER A 234 -19.45 -13.97 -11.19
C SER A 234 -20.70 -13.69 -12.03
N GLU A 235 -21.27 -12.49 -11.95
CA GLU A 235 -22.39 -12.07 -12.83
C GLU A 235 -22.02 -12.12 -14.33
N SER A 236 -20.73 -11.99 -14.66
CA SER A 236 -20.21 -12.14 -16.03
C SER A 236 -19.62 -13.54 -16.30
N SER A 237 -19.93 -14.52 -15.46
CA SER A 237 -19.38 -15.89 -15.52
C SER A 237 -17.84 -15.94 -15.43
N LEU A 238 -17.22 -14.97 -14.74
CA LEU A 238 -15.79 -14.91 -14.53
C LEU A 238 -15.44 -15.34 -13.10
N PRO A 239 -14.41 -16.19 -12.90
CA PRO A 239 -13.97 -16.55 -11.57
C PRO A 239 -13.26 -15.38 -10.88
N ALA A 240 -13.42 -15.28 -9.56
CA ALA A 240 -12.62 -14.38 -8.74
C ALA A 240 -11.17 -14.91 -8.61
N PRO A 241 -10.14 -14.06 -8.72
CA PRO A 241 -8.77 -14.48 -8.49
C PRO A 241 -8.57 -14.86 -7.02
N MET A 242 -7.79 -15.91 -6.78
CA MET A 242 -7.46 -16.40 -5.43
C MET A 242 -5.96 -16.68 -5.35
N ALA A 243 -5.31 -16.12 -4.34
CA ALA A 243 -3.96 -16.51 -3.94
C ALA A 243 -4.05 -17.71 -3.00
N TRP A 244 -3.18 -18.70 -3.20
CA TRP A 244 -3.06 -19.86 -2.33
C TRP A 244 -2.02 -19.59 -1.24
N ASN A 245 -2.19 -20.20 -0.07
CA ASN A 245 -1.16 -20.28 0.99
C ASN A 245 -0.60 -18.93 1.49
N THR A 246 -1.40 -17.87 1.49
CA THR A 246 -1.01 -16.57 2.09
C THR A 246 -1.28 -16.50 3.59
N HIS A 247 -1.49 -17.63 4.26
CA HIS A 247 -1.91 -17.66 5.65
C HIS A 247 -0.80 -17.20 6.60
N ALA A 248 -1.21 -16.47 7.64
CA ALA A 248 -0.37 -16.34 8.82
C ALA A 248 -0.15 -17.73 9.43
N THR A 249 1.03 -17.95 9.99
CA THR A 249 1.35 -19.11 10.82
C THR A 249 0.59 -19.05 12.15
N GLU A 250 0.83 -20.00 13.05
CA GLU A 250 0.25 -20.01 14.40
C GLU A 250 1.02 -19.12 15.41
N SER A 251 2.04 -18.38 14.97
CA SER A 251 2.85 -17.54 15.86
C SER A 251 2.02 -16.44 16.54
N THR A 252 2.14 -16.35 17.86
CA THR A 252 1.59 -15.27 18.69
C THR A 252 2.68 -14.48 19.41
N ASP A 253 3.95 -14.74 19.08
CA ASP A 253 5.09 -14.07 19.69
C ASP A 253 5.08 -12.58 19.33
N TYR A 254 5.47 -11.73 20.29
CA TYR A 254 5.69 -10.32 20.00
C TYR A 254 6.68 -10.18 18.85
N THR A 255 6.21 -9.66 17.72
CA THR A 255 6.96 -9.56 16.46
C THR A 255 7.13 -8.11 16.02
N PHE A 256 6.06 -7.31 16.06
CA PHE A 256 6.06 -5.90 15.69
C PHE A 256 5.41 -5.05 16.77
N SER A 257 5.85 -3.80 16.92
CA SER A 257 5.18 -2.85 17.80
C SER A 257 3.78 -2.51 17.26
N ASP A 258 2.86 -2.21 18.17
CA ASP A 258 1.52 -1.72 17.80
C ASP A 258 1.60 -0.42 16.98
N LYS A 259 2.59 0.44 17.24
CA LYS A 259 2.91 1.63 16.42
C LYS A 259 3.14 1.24 14.95
N LEU A 260 4.00 0.25 14.70
CA LEU A 260 4.33 -0.23 13.35
C LEU A 260 3.11 -0.87 12.69
N ILE A 261 2.40 -1.74 13.40
CA ILE A 261 1.20 -2.41 12.92
C ILE A 261 0.14 -1.40 12.47
N MET A 262 -0.11 -0.38 13.30
CA MET A 262 -1.09 0.67 13.00
C MET A 262 -0.66 1.52 11.80
N PHE A 263 0.60 1.95 11.75
CA PHE A 263 1.10 2.73 10.61
C PHE A 263 1.01 1.96 9.29
N HIS A 264 1.43 0.69 9.29
CA HIS A 264 1.40 -0.15 8.10
C HIS A 264 -0.05 -0.38 7.62
N SER A 265 -0.98 -0.61 8.57
CA SER A 265 -2.40 -0.73 8.26
C SER A 265 -2.99 0.57 7.68
N ALA A 266 -2.59 1.73 8.22
CA ALA A 266 -2.99 3.04 7.70
C ALA A 266 -2.45 3.30 6.29
N ALA A 267 -1.18 2.94 6.03
CA ALA A 267 -0.57 3.07 4.71
C ALA A 267 -1.30 2.22 3.65
N LEU A 268 -1.66 0.98 3.97
CA LEU A 268 -2.46 0.12 3.09
C LEU A 268 -3.89 0.63 2.89
N THR A 269 -4.49 1.22 3.91
CA THR A 269 -5.81 1.87 3.84
C THR A 269 -5.78 3.06 2.89
N ALA A 270 -4.74 3.90 2.95
CA ALA A 270 -4.55 5.01 2.02
C ALA A 270 -4.32 4.52 0.57
N ALA A 271 -3.48 3.49 0.38
CA ALA A 271 -3.26 2.88 -0.94
C ALA A 271 -4.56 2.31 -1.53
N SER A 272 -5.36 1.61 -0.71
CA SER A 272 -6.66 1.05 -1.14
C SER A 272 -7.63 2.14 -1.58
N THR A 273 -7.71 3.25 -0.83
CA THR A 273 -8.52 4.41 -1.22
C THR A 273 -8.11 4.97 -2.60
N SER A 274 -6.80 5.10 -2.85
CA SER A 274 -6.27 5.55 -4.14
C SER A 274 -6.64 4.59 -5.27
N HIS A 275 -6.48 3.28 -5.07
CA HIS A 275 -6.81 2.26 -6.07
C HIS A 275 -8.30 2.24 -6.41
N TYR A 276 -9.17 2.41 -5.42
CA TYR A 276 -10.61 2.49 -5.65
C TYR A 276 -10.97 3.76 -6.41
N GLY A 277 -10.31 4.89 -6.12
CA GLY A 277 -10.43 6.13 -6.89
C GLY A 277 -10.08 5.95 -8.37
N THR A 278 -8.94 5.30 -8.66
CA THR A 278 -8.57 4.93 -10.04
C THR A 278 -9.60 4.01 -10.69
N SER A 279 -10.13 3.06 -9.93
CA SER A 279 -11.14 2.10 -10.43
C SER A 279 -12.44 2.81 -10.77
N ILE A 280 -12.87 3.81 -9.99
CA ILE A 280 -14.01 4.68 -10.33
C ILE A 280 -13.75 5.45 -11.63
N GLY A 281 -12.57 6.08 -11.74
CA GLY A 281 -12.25 6.91 -12.90
C GLY A 281 -12.13 6.16 -14.22
N THR A 282 -11.92 4.83 -14.16
CA THR A 282 -11.69 3.98 -15.35
C THR A 282 -12.81 2.97 -15.61
N SER A 283 -13.83 2.91 -14.76
CA SER A 283 -14.96 1.97 -14.90
C SER A 283 -16.23 2.72 -15.33
N PRO A 284 -16.59 2.71 -16.63
CA PRO A 284 -17.73 3.48 -17.13
C PRO A 284 -19.10 2.93 -16.70
N ARG A 285 -19.21 1.65 -16.29
CA ARG A 285 -20.47 1.09 -15.80
C ARG A 285 -20.85 1.71 -14.45
N ARG A 286 -22.02 2.36 -14.39
CA ARG A 286 -22.43 3.19 -13.23
C ARG A 286 -22.55 2.40 -11.93
N ASP A 287 -22.97 1.14 -11.98
CA ASP A 287 -23.07 0.28 -10.79
C ASP A 287 -21.71 0.03 -10.15
N ILE A 288 -20.68 -0.22 -10.95
CA ILE A 288 -19.29 -0.43 -10.48
C ILE A 288 -18.78 0.85 -9.80
N GLY A 289 -18.99 2.01 -10.41
CA GLY A 289 -18.64 3.30 -9.82
C GLY A 289 -19.29 3.49 -8.45
N LEU A 290 -20.60 3.22 -8.33
CA LEU A 290 -21.32 3.31 -7.06
C LEU A 290 -20.83 2.31 -6.00
N HIS A 291 -20.52 1.07 -6.40
CA HIS A 291 -19.92 0.09 -5.50
C HIS A 291 -18.61 0.63 -4.93
N TYR A 292 -17.67 1.05 -5.77
CA TYR A 292 -16.40 1.61 -5.29
C TYR A 292 -16.61 2.84 -4.42
N SER A 293 -17.49 3.79 -4.79
CA SER A 293 -17.76 4.97 -3.97
C SER A 293 -18.27 4.61 -2.57
N ARG A 294 -19.21 3.67 -2.46
CA ARG A 294 -19.69 3.19 -1.16
C ARG A 294 -18.57 2.54 -0.35
N LEU A 295 -17.77 1.69 -0.98
CA LEU A 295 -16.68 0.99 -0.30
C LEU A 295 -15.55 1.94 0.14
N ILE A 296 -15.26 2.99 -0.63
CA ILE A 296 -14.33 4.06 -0.22
C ILE A 296 -14.78 4.68 1.11
N MET A 297 -16.08 4.98 1.28
CA MET A 297 -16.57 5.55 2.54
C MET A 297 -16.34 4.63 3.74
N GLU A 298 -16.43 3.32 3.56
CA GLU A 298 -16.11 2.34 4.62
C GLU A 298 -14.62 2.37 4.98
N ILE A 299 -13.74 2.47 3.97
CA ILE A 299 -12.28 2.55 4.14
C ILE A 299 -11.88 3.88 4.80
N LEU A 300 -12.50 5.00 4.41
CA LEU A 300 -12.22 6.30 5.01
C LEU A 300 -12.58 6.33 6.49
N LYS A 301 -13.75 5.80 6.86
CA LYS A 301 -14.15 5.65 8.27
C LYS A 301 -13.20 4.73 9.02
N TYR A 302 -12.77 3.63 8.40
CA TYR A 302 -11.77 2.74 8.99
C TYR A 302 -10.43 3.46 9.23
N GLY A 303 -9.95 4.24 8.26
CA GLY A 303 -8.73 5.04 8.40
C GLY A 303 -8.82 6.11 9.49
N GLU A 304 -9.98 6.74 9.66
CA GLU A 304 -10.24 7.68 10.75
C GLU A 304 -10.12 7.00 12.13
N ASP A 305 -10.74 5.84 12.32
CA ASP A 305 -10.62 5.07 13.57
C ASP A 305 -9.16 4.73 13.89
N GLY A 306 -8.39 4.30 12.88
CA GLY A 306 -6.97 4.00 13.04
C GLY A 306 -6.15 5.24 13.40
N THR A 307 -6.45 6.37 12.76
CA THR A 307 -5.81 7.66 13.07
C THR A 307 -6.09 8.07 14.52
N ASN A 308 -7.33 7.93 14.99
CA ASN A 308 -7.70 8.24 16.38
C ASN A 308 -6.93 7.38 17.39
N ILE A 309 -6.75 6.08 17.13
CA ILE A 309 -5.93 5.19 17.97
C ILE A 309 -4.48 5.67 18.00
N MET A 310 -3.91 6.02 16.85
CA MET A 310 -2.52 6.47 16.80
C MET A 310 -2.33 7.85 17.46
N ILE A 311 -3.30 8.77 17.36
CA ILE A 311 -3.29 10.05 18.10
C ILE A 311 -3.32 9.80 19.60
N LYS A 312 -4.26 8.97 20.07
CA LYS A 312 -4.42 8.62 21.49
C LYS A 312 -3.13 8.10 22.12
N ASN A 313 -2.34 7.36 21.35
CA ASN A 313 -1.09 6.75 21.81
C ASN A 313 0.19 7.55 21.45
N GLY A 314 0.06 8.72 20.82
CA GLY A 314 1.23 9.53 20.41
C GLY A 314 2.11 8.85 19.35
N TRP A 315 1.52 8.01 18.50
CA TRP A 315 2.22 7.20 17.49
C TRP A 315 2.38 7.88 16.14
N LEU A 316 1.67 8.99 15.89
CA LEU A 316 1.77 9.76 14.66
C LEU A 316 2.82 10.86 14.78
N GLU A 317 3.81 10.81 13.90
CA GLU A 317 4.67 11.95 13.65
C GLU A 317 3.92 12.97 12.79
N GLN A 318 3.87 14.21 13.28
CA GLN A 318 3.26 15.30 12.56
C GLN A 318 4.10 15.64 11.32
N PRO A 319 3.54 15.57 10.10
CA PRO A 319 4.23 16.06 8.92
C PRO A 319 4.45 17.57 8.99
N PRO A 320 5.43 18.13 8.27
CA PRO A 320 5.64 19.57 8.18
C PRO A 320 4.36 20.30 7.76
N THR A 321 3.97 21.31 8.54
CA THR A 321 2.74 22.07 8.34
C THR A 321 3.00 23.47 7.78
N ALA A 322 1.97 24.07 7.19
CA ALA A 322 1.98 25.51 6.93
C ALA A 322 2.07 26.26 8.26
N THR A 323 2.73 27.43 8.24
CA THR A 323 2.80 28.30 9.41
C THR A 323 1.40 28.76 9.82
N ASP A 324 1.02 28.49 11.06
CA ASP A 324 -0.20 29.02 11.67
C ASP A 324 -0.03 30.53 11.93
N ARG A 325 -0.49 31.35 10.99
CA ARG A 325 -0.37 32.81 11.08
C ARG A 325 -1.31 33.41 12.13
N ASP A 326 -2.41 32.74 12.44
CA ASP A 326 -3.36 33.21 13.45
C ASP A 326 -2.80 33.00 14.85
N ALA A 327 -2.17 31.85 15.12
CA ALA A 327 -1.43 31.62 16.37
C ALA A 327 -0.27 32.61 16.57
N LEU A 328 0.34 33.11 15.48
CA LEU A 328 1.40 34.10 15.56
C LEU A 328 0.91 35.51 15.91
N LYS A 329 -0.35 35.85 15.62
CA LYS A 329 -0.92 37.21 15.82
C LYS A 329 -0.77 37.70 17.26
N ASN A 330 -0.91 36.79 18.23
CA ASN A 330 -0.87 37.13 19.65
C ASN A 330 0.43 36.69 20.34
N LYS A 331 1.36 36.07 19.61
CA LYS A 331 2.59 35.51 20.20
C LYS A 331 3.54 36.60 20.74
N ASN A 332 3.48 37.80 20.17
CA ASN A 332 4.22 38.97 20.66
C ASN A 332 3.54 39.69 21.83
N LEU A 333 2.29 39.35 22.17
CA LEU A 333 1.53 39.94 23.26
C LEU A 333 1.62 39.13 24.57
N ASN A 334 2.11 37.89 24.50
CA ASN A 334 2.23 36.97 25.63
C ASN A 334 3.67 36.88 26.18
N ASN A 335 4.48 37.92 26.02
CA ASN A 335 5.84 38.01 26.59
C ASN A 335 5.82 38.70 27.94
#